data_AF-A0A4D4MZR1-F1
#
_entry.id   AF-A0A4D4MZR1-F1
#
_cell.length_a   1.000
_cell.length_b   1.000
_cell.length_c   1.000
_cell.angle_alpha   90.00
_cell.angle_beta   90.00
_cell.angle_gamma   90.00
#
_symmetry.space_group_name_H-M   'P 1'
#
loop_
_entity.id
_entity.type
_entity.pdbx_description
1 polymer ?
#
loop_
_entity_poly.entity_id
_entity_poly.type
_entity_poly.pdbx_seq_one_letter_code
_entity_poly.pdbx_strand_id
1 'polypeptide(L)'
;MLWPAHWAVLVPLVVTAGCELLRRTRPRAALLIGTAAVVADTVTLGSVVTVVMFTDLMYAAVLYGTPASARRLPWLTGLLTVIGGVGPAAVWGDPDGLLIGVGVGVVAFAPAATGSVVRNHREAAEAARLRAEQTALLAEMDRSQAVTAERARMARELHDMVANHLSAIAIHSTAALSIDEPGTSREALGVIRENSVAGLAEMRRLIGILRDGDGEGEPVATPTLDGLAALVDGARTNGLDVTLDADPGRVPAPVELAAYRIVQESLTNALKHASPGRVAVTLAARDGSLAVRVTSPYGDRDGPRAPGSGPAWSGCGNASPCCTERSRRAPRTPAGARSGPYAPPFRSPMEEPNDPRARRRGPVRRTGRARPHPAQRARHRRGRRGRGRRAGGRARP
;
A
#
# COMPACT_ATOMS: atom_id res chain seq x y z
N MET A 1 4.39 68.58 -29.29
CA MET A 1 5.13 68.77 -28.03
C MET A 1 4.71 70.09 -27.41
N LEU A 2 3.74 70.10 -26.49
CA LEU A 2 3.24 71.32 -25.84
C LEU A 2 3.26 71.07 -24.32
N TRP A 3 4.43 71.26 -23.69
CA TRP A 3 4.74 71.55 -22.27
C TRP A 3 6.07 70.88 -21.84
N PRO A 4 7.18 71.63 -21.65
CA PRO A 4 8.43 71.13 -21.07
C PRO A 4 8.37 71.06 -19.53
N ALA A 5 7.21 70.69 -18.99
CA ALA A 5 6.97 70.55 -17.57
C ALA A 5 7.43 69.16 -17.12
N HIS A 6 8.67 69.05 -16.63
CA HIS A 6 9.20 67.82 -16.03
C HIS A 6 8.30 67.23 -14.92
N TRP A 7 7.48 68.07 -14.27
CA TRP A 7 6.48 67.63 -13.29
C TRP A 7 5.30 66.85 -13.90
N ALA A 8 5.01 66.99 -15.20
CA ALA A 8 3.88 66.33 -15.83
C ALA A 8 4.01 64.79 -15.85
N VAL A 9 5.26 64.27 -15.87
CA VAL A 9 5.56 62.83 -15.79
C VAL A 9 5.19 62.22 -14.42
N LEU A 10 5.13 63.05 -13.37
CA LEU A 10 4.78 62.58 -12.04
C LEU A 10 3.31 62.16 -11.94
N VAL A 11 2.43 62.72 -12.76
CA VAL A 11 0.99 62.42 -12.70
C VAL A 11 0.70 60.97 -13.14
N PRO A 12 1.11 60.50 -14.33
CA PRO A 12 0.96 59.08 -14.70
C PRO A 12 1.65 58.12 -13.72
N LEU A 13 2.80 58.52 -13.18
CA LEU A 13 3.58 57.71 -12.27
C LEU A 13 2.87 57.51 -10.92
N VAL A 14 2.34 58.57 -10.31
CA VAL A 14 1.58 58.46 -9.05
C VAL A 14 0.29 57.67 -9.25
N VAL A 15 -0.38 57.83 -10.40
CA VAL A 15 -1.61 57.08 -10.73
C VAL A 15 -1.32 55.58 -10.88
N THR A 16 -0.27 55.21 -11.62
CA THR A 16 0.14 53.80 -11.77
C THR A 16 0.60 53.20 -10.45
N ALA A 17 1.37 53.92 -9.64
CA ALA A 17 1.75 53.50 -8.30
C ALA A 17 0.53 53.28 -7.38
N GLY A 18 -0.49 54.14 -7.46
CA GLY A 18 -1.75 53.94 -6.76
C GLY A 18 -2.49 52.67 -7.22
N CYS A 19 -2.46 52.36 -8.52
CA CYS A 19 -3.08 51.16 -9.08
C CYS A 19 -2.44 49.86 -8.57
N GLU A 20 -1.15 49.86 -8.24
CA GLU A 20 -0.47 48.68 -7.67
C GLU A 20 -1.10 48.19 -6.37
N LEU A 21 -1.66 49.10 -5.57
CA LEU A 21 -2.40 48.74 -4.35
C LEU A 21 -3.68 47.97 -4.65
N LEU A 22 -4.29 48.20 -5.82
CA LEU A 22 -5.52 47.54 -6.28
C LEU A 22 -5.27 46.27 -7.11
N ARG A 23 -4.01 45.92 -7.41
CA ARG A 23 -3.66 44.81 -8.33
C ARG A 23 -4.22 43.45 -7.91
N ARG A 24 -4.43 43.22 -6.61
CA ARG A 24 -4.99 41.96 -6.07
C ARG A 24 -6.50 42.00 -5.83
N THR A 25 -7.05 43.15 -5.45
CA THR A 25 -8.46 43.29 -5.05
C THR A 25 -9.36 43.66 -6.23
N ARG A 26 -8.92 44.57 -7.10
CA ARG A 26 -9.63 45.00 -8.31
C ARG A 26 -8.70 45.08 -9.53
N PRO A 27 -8.08 43.95 -9.95
CA PRO A 27 -7.09 43.90 -11.03
C PRO A 27 -7.57 44.54 -12.35
N ARG A 28 -8.86 44.40 -12.68
CA ARG A 28 -9.42 44.98 -13.92
C ARG A 28 -9.46 46.51 -13.88
N ALA A 29 -9.86 47.09 -12.75
CA ALA A 29 -9.91 48.54 -12.60
C ALA A 29 -8.49 49.11 -12.60
N ALA A 30 -7.57 48.46 -11.87
CA ALA A 30 -6.15 48.81 -11.86
C ALA A 30 -5.54 48.77 -13.26
N LEU A 31 -5.84 47.74 -14.07
CA LEU A 31 -5.36 47.65 -15.44
C LEU A 31 -5.95 48.74 -16.35
N LEU A 32 -7.25 49.03 -16.27
CA LEU A 32 -7.88 50.06 -17.09
C LEU A 32 -7.31 51.45 -16.79
N ILE A 33 -7.19 51.79 -15.50
CA ILE A 33 -6.62 53.07 -15.05
C ILE A 33 -5.13 53.13 -15.41
N GLY A 34 -4.39 52.05 -15.18
CA GLY A 34 -2.97 51.94 -15.56
C GLY A 34 -2.75 52.06 -17.07
N THR A 35 -3.65 51.52 -17.89
CA THR A 35 -3.60 51.67 -19.36
C THR A 35 -3.78 53.13 -19.75
N ALA A 36 -4.79 53.82 -19.17
CA ALA A 36 -5.00 55.24 -19.41
C ALA A 36 -3.78 56.08 -18.97
N ALA A 37 -3.15 55.74 -17.84
CA ALA A 37 -1.96 56.40 -17.35
C ALA A 37 -0.75 56.20 -18.29
N VAL A 38 -0.51 54.98 -18.78
CA VAL A 38 0.57 54.71 -19.76
C VAL A 38 0.32 55.43 -21.08
N VAL A 39 -0.93 55.48 -21.56
CA VAL A 39 -1.27 56.24 -22.78
C VAL A 39 -1.00 57.73 -22.56
N ALA A 40 -1.39 58.29 -21.42
CA ALA A 40 -1.08 59.69 -21.08
C ALA A 40 0.42 59.96 -21.00
N ASP A 41 1.20 58.99 -20.49
CA ASP A 41 2.65 59.08 -20.39
C ASP A 41 3.33 59.24 -21.77
N THR A 42 2.75 58.69 -22.84
CA THR A 42 3.28 58.83 -24.22
C THR A 42 3.23 60.25 -24.78
N VAL A 43 2.35 61.11 -24.24
CA VAL A 43 2.25 62.54 -24.61
C VAL A 43 3.23 63.39 -23.79
N THR A 44 3.80 62.83 -22.72
CA THR A 44 4.84 63.45 -21.88
C THR A 44 6.25 63.04 -22.33
N LEU A 45 7.26 63.18 -21.46
CA LEU A 45 8.62 62.69 -21.71
C LEU A 45 8.73 61.15 -21.60
N GLY A 46 7.72 60.48 -21.03
CA GLY A 46 7.72 59.05 -20.76
C GLY A 46 8.57 58.67 -19.55
N SER A 47 8.17 57.60 -18.86
CA SER A 47 8.93 57.04 -17.73
C SER A 47 9.00 55.52 -17.80
N VAL A 48 10.23 55.00 -17.74
CA VAL A 48 10.49 53.55 -17.67
C VAL A 48 9.82 52.93 -16.44
N VAL A 49 9.72 53.68 -15.34
CA VAL A 49 9.09 53.20 -14.09
C VAL A 49 7.59 52.95 -14.31
N THR A 50 6.90 53.86 -14.99
CA THR A 50 5.47 53.74 -15.33
C THR A 50 5.23 52.50 -16.20
N VAL A 51 6.12 52.24 -17.17
CA VAL A 51 6.06 51.05 -18.02
C VAL A 51 6.27 49.77 -17.22
N VAL A 52 7.26 49.73 -16.33
CA VAL A 52 7.52 48.56 -15.48
C VAL A 52 6.33 48.28 -14.57
N MET A 53 5.74 49.28 -13.91
CA MET A 53 4.52 49.12 -13.11
C MET A 53 3.35 48.60 -13.96
N PHE A 54 3.17 49.12 -15.17
CA PHE A 54 2.14 48.61 -16.07
C PHE A 54 2.33 47.14 -16.43
N THR A 55 3.57 46.66 -16.59
CA THR A 55 3.82 45.23 -16.81
C THR A 55 3.38 44.37 -15.61
N ASP A 56 3.57 44.85 -14.38
CA ASP A 56 3.07 44.17 -13.17
C ASP A 56 1.54 44.17 -13.12
N LEU A 57 0.90 45.30 -13.42
CA LEU A 57 -0.57 45.39 -13.51
C LEU A 57 -1.15 44.43 -14.55
N MET A 58 -0.51 44.30 -15.72
CA MET A 58 -0.91 43.35 -16.77
C MET A 58 -0.77 41.90 -16.29
N TYR A 59 0.37 41.57 -15.67
CA TYR A 59 0.61 40.26 -15.07
C TYR A 59 -0.44 39.93 -13.99
N ALA A 60 -0.66 40.87 -13.06
CA ALA A 60 -1.63 40.73 -11.97
C ALA A 60 -3.07 40.59 -12.50
N ALA A 61 -3.43 41.30 -13.57
CA ALA A 61 -4.75 41.21 -14.19
C ALA A 61 -5.03 39.85 -14.83
N VAL A 62 -4.01 39.17 -15.34
CA VAL A 62 -4.13 37.79 -15.82
C VAL A 62 -4.14 36.81 -14.65
N LEU A 63 -3.23 36.98 -13.70
CA LEU A 63 -3.04 36.02 -12.60
C LEU A 63 -4.18 36.03 -11.58
N TYR A 64 -4.58 37.21 -11.10
CA TYR A 64 -5.60 37.40 -10.06
C TYR A 64 -6.97 37.79 -10.63
N GLY A 65 -7.03 38.13 -11.92
CA GLY A 65 -8.29 38.47 -12.57
C GLY A 65 -9.17 37.26 -12.85
N THR A 66 -10.37 37.54 -13.36
CA THR A 66 -11.33 36.49 -13.74
C THR A 66 -10.80 35.54 -14.83
N PRO A 67 -11.35 34.32 -14.95
CA PRO A 67 -11.00 33.38 -16.02
C PRO A 67 -11.21 33.92 -17.45
N ALA A 68 -12.09 34.90 -17.62
CA ALA A 68 -12.28 35.57 -18.91
C ALA A 68 -11.10 36.50 -19.24
N SER A 69 -10.61 37.26 -18.25
CA SER A 69 -9.45 38.15 -18.41
C SER A 69 -8.19 37.36 -18.76
N ALA A 70 -7.93 36.26 -18.07
CA ALA A 70 -6.74 35.43 -18.33
C ALA A 70 -6.69 34.81 -19.74
N ARG A 71 -7.85 34.60 -20.37
CA ARG A 71 -7.95 34.11 -21.75
C ARG A 71 -7.91 35.22 -22.78
N ARG A 72 -8.56 36.37 -22.49
CA ARG A 72 -8.68 37.48 -23.44
C ARG A 72 -7.42 38.34 -23.52
N LEU A 73 -6.78 38.65 -22.40
CA LEU A 73 -5.65 39.60 -22.36
C LEU A 73 -4.44 39.17 -23.22
N PRO A 74 -3.94 37.91 -23.15
CA PRO A 74 -2.84 37.48 -24.01
C PRO A 74 -3.21 37.53 -25.49
N TRP A 75 -4.45 37.19 -25.83
CA TRP A 75 -4.91 37.21 -27.22
C TRP A 75 -5.06 38.64 -27.74
N LEU A 76 -5.65 39.54 -26.96
CA LEU A 76 -5.80 40.96 -27.30
C LEU A 76 -4.44 41.66 -27.43
N THR A 77 -3.53 41.44 -26.47
CA THR A 77 -2.18 42.04 -26.50
C THR A 77 -1.33 41.45 -27.63
N GLY A 78 -1.46 40.15 -27.93
CA GLY A 78 -0.82 39.53 -29.09
C GLY A 78 -1.36 40.08 -30.41
N LEU A 79 -2.68 40.26 -30.53
CA LEU A 79 -3.29 40.87 -31.71
C LEU A 79 -2.84 42.33 -31.88
N LEU A 80 -2.82 43.12 -30.79
CA LEU A 80 -2.33 44.50 -30.80
C LEU A 80 -0.86 44.57 -31.22
N THR A 81 -0.04 43.64 -30.74
CA THR A 81 1.38 43.51 -31.10
C THR A 81 1.55 43.27 -32.61
N VAL A 82 0.75 42.37 -33.19
CA VAL A 82 0.79 42.09 -34.63
C VAL A 82 0.27 43.28 -35.45
N ILE A 83 -0.84 43.89 -35.04
CA ILE A 83 -1.42 45.04 -35.74
C ILE A 83 -0.47 46.24 -35.69
N GLY A 84 0.11 46.57 -34.54
CA GLY A 84 1.02 47.71 -34.38
C GLY A 84 2.41 47.46 -34.97
N GLY A 85 2.83 46.20 -35.07
CA GLY A 85 4.13 45.81 -35.61
C GLY A 85 4.13 45.54 -37.10
N VAL A 86 3.44 44.44 -37.46
CA VAL A 86 3.48 43.85 -38.80
C VAL A 86 2.59 44.63 -39.77
N GLY A 87 1.46 45.17 -39.30
CA GLY A 87 0.53 45.94 -40.13
C GLY A 87 1.21 47.13 -40.81
N PRO A 88 1.80 48.07 -40.06
CA PRO A 88 2.47 49.22 -40.63
C PRO A 88 3.66 48.86 -41.51
N ALA A 89 4.48 47.91 -41.08
CA ALA A 89 5.64 47.45 -41.83
C ALA A 89 5.24 46.83 -43.19
N ALA A 90 4.13 46.09 -43.24
CA ALA A 90 3.65 45.43 -44.47
C ALA A 90 2.91 46.38 -45.42
N VAL A 91 2.16 47.35 -44.88
CA VAL A 91 1.33 48.27 -45.68
C VAL A 91 2.12 49.48 -46.17
N TRP A 92 2.97 50.05 -45.32
CA TRP A 92 3.70 51.29 -45.60
C TRP A 92 5.21 51.10 -45.79
N GLY A 93 5.74 49.88 -45.58
CA GLY A 93 7.17 49.59 -45.70
C GLY A 93 8.01 50.21 -44.59
N ASP A 94 7.38 50.61 -43.48
CA ASP A 94 8.02 51.34 -42.39
C ASP A 94 8.73 50.38 -41.40
N PRO A 95 10.07 50.38 -41.32
CA PRO A 95 10.81 49.54 -40.37
C PRO A 95 10.55 49.92 -38.91
N ASP A 96 10.16 51.16 -38.61
CA ASP A 96 9.90 51.62 -37.24
C ASP A 96 8.65 50.97 -36.66
N GLY A 97 7.69 50.59 -37.51
CA GLY A 97 6.53 49.79 -37.12
C GLY A 97 6.94 48.50 -36.42
N LEU A 98 7.95 47.80 -36.93
CA LEU A 98 8.41 46.54 -36.35
C LEU A 98 8.97 46.73 -34.92
N LEU A 99 9.71 47.82 -34.69
CA LEU A 99 10.26 48.16 -33.38
C LEU A 99 9.14 48.50 -32.37
N ILE A 100 8.11 49.24 -32.80
CA ILE A 100 6.92 49.54 -31.99
C ILE A 100 6.20 48.24 -31.62
N GLY A 101 6.00 47.35 -32.59
CA GLY A 101 5.42 46.02 -32.36
C GLY A 101 6.20 45.23 -31.32
N VAL A 102 7.52 45.14 -31.43
CA VAL A 102 8.37 44.45 -30.45
C VAL A 102 8.23 45.08 -29.06
N GLY A 103 8.23 46.40 -28.96
CA GLY A 103 8.03 47.12 -27.69
C GLY A 103 6.68 46.79 -27.03
N VAL A 104 5.58 46.86 -27.81
CA VAL A 104 4.24 46.49 -27.34
C VAL A 104 4.20 45.01 -26.93
N GLY A 105 4.85 44.12 -27.68
CA GLY A 105 4.96 42.71 -27.36
C GLY A 105 5.65 42.46 -26.01
N VAL A 106 6.77 43.13 -25.77
CA VAL A 106 7.52 43.00 -24.50
C VAL A 106 6.72 43.58 -23.32
N VAL A 107 6.11 44.75 -23.50
CA VAL A 107 5.43 45.46 -22.40
C VAL A 107 4.05 44.90 -22.08
N ALA A 108 3.29 44.45 -23.08
CA ALA A 108 1.91 44.01 -22.89
C ALA A 108 1.75 42.49 -23.01
N PHE A 109 2.31 41.88 -24.06
CA PHE A 109 2.10 40.45 -24.33
C PHE A 109 2.93 39.54 -23.41
N ALA A 110 4.21 39.83 -23.19
CA ALA A 110 5.08 39.01 -22.36
C ALA A 110 4.58 38.84 -20.90
N PRO A 111 4.20 39.91 -20.16
CA PRO A 111 3.63 39.75 -18.81
C PRO A 111 2.27 39.06 -18.83
N ALA A 112 1.43 39.29 -19.84
CA ALA A 112 0.15 38.60 -19.98
C ALA A 112 0.34 37.09 -20.21
N ALA A 113 1.25 36.70 -21.11
CA ALA A 113 1.58 35.30 -21.38
C ALA A 113 2.19 34.62 -20.14
N THR A 114 3.12 35.29 -19.45
CA THR A 114 3.73 34.78 -18.21
C THR A 114 2.67 34.58 -17.12
N GLY A 115 1.77 35.55 -16.95
CA GLY A 115 0.64 35.44 -16.03
C GLY A 115 -0.24 34.22 -16.34
N SER A 116 -0.53 33.96 -17.61
CA SER A 116 -1.34 32.80 -18.03
C SER A 116 -0.64 31.48 -17.76
N VAL A 117 0.67 31.39 -18.03
CA VAL A 117 1.47 30.20 -17.74
C VAL A 117 1.48 29.90 -16.24
N VAL A 118 1.78 30.90 -15.40
CA VAL A 118 1.79 30.74 -13.94
C VAL A 118 0.40 30.35 -13.42
N ARG A 119 -0.65 31.00 -13.92
CA ARG A 119 -2.03 30.68 -13.54
C ARG A 119 -2.40 29.25 -13.90
N ASN A 120 -2.11 28.82 -15.12
CA ASN A 120 -2.39 27.45 -15.57
C ASN A 120 -1.64 26.41 -14.74
N HIS A 121 -0.38 26.70 -14.37
CA HIS A 121 0.38 25.82 -13.48
C HIS A 121 -0.23 25.73 -12.08
N ARG A 122 -0.70 26.86 -11.51
CA ARG A 122 -1.37 26.86 -10.20
C ARG A 122 -2.67 26.08 -10.24
N GLU A 123 -3.53 26.34 -11.23
CA GLU A 123 -4.80 25.63 -11.40
C GLU A 123 -4.57 24.12 -11.62
N ALA A 124 -3.55 23.75 -12.40
CA ALA A 124 -3.18 22.35 -12.61
C ALA A 124 -2.66 21.67 -11.33
N ALA A 125 -1.83 22.38 -10.54
CA ALA A 125 -1.31 21.87 -9.27
C ALA A 125 -2.41 21.69 -8.22
N GLU A 126 -3.32 22.65 -8.10
CA GLU A 126 -4.50 22.55 -7.22
C GLU A 126 -5.40 21.39 -7.64
N ALA A 127 -5.68 21.25 -8.94
CA ALA A 127 -6.46 20.14 -9.45
C ALA A 127 -5.77 18.77 -9.25
N ALA A 128 -4.43 18.71 -9.33
CA ALA A 128 -3.68 17.49 -9.02
C ALA A 128 -3.75 17.14 -7.53
N ARG A 129 -3.62 18.15 -6.65
CA ARG A 129 -3.73 17.97 -5.20
C ARG A 129 -5.11 17.46 -4.79
N LEU A 130 -6.19 18.09 -5.28
CA LEU A 130 -7.56 17.66 -4.99
C LEU A 130 -7.82 16.22 -5.45
N ARG A 131 -7.31 15.84 -6.63
CA ARG A 131 -7.40 14.45 -7.11
C ARG A 131 -6.65 13.47 -6.21
N ALA A 132 -5.45 13.82 -5.76
CA ALA A 132 -4.67 12.99 -4.84
C ALA A 132 -5.40 12.79 -3.49
N GLU A 133 -5.98 13.87 -2.94
CA GLU A 133 -6.80 13.81 -1.71
C GLU A 133 -8.03 12.91 -1.90
N GLN A 134 -8.74 13.03 -3.03
CA GLN A 134 -9.87 12.14 -3.37
C GLN A 134 -9.46 10.67 -3.50
N THR A 135 -8.35 10.39 -4.19
CA THR A 135 -7.84 9.02 -4.33
C THR A 135 -7.42 8.43 -2.98
N ALA A 136 -6.81 9.23 -2.10
CA ALA A 136 -6.44 8.79 -0.76
C ALA A 136 -7.68 8.42 0.08
N LEU A 137 -8.74 9.24 0.03
CA LEU A 137 -10.00 8.94 0.72
C LEU A 137 -10.66 7.66 0.19
N LEU A 138 -10.68 7.45 -1.13
CA LEU A 138 -11.23 6.23 -1.72
C LEU A 138 -10.41 5.00 -1.31
N ALA A 139 -9.08 5.09 -1.30
CA ALA A 139 -8.23 3.98 -0.88
C ALA A 139 -8.45 3.60 0.60
N GLU A 140 -8.69 4.57 1.47
CA GLU A 140 -9.02 4.32 2.88
C GLU A 140 -10.39 3.64 3.04
N MET A 141 -11.39 4.10 2.27
CA MET A 141 -12.70 3.46 2.23
C MET A 141 -12.61 2.02 1.73
N ASP A 142 -11.91 1.76 0.63
CA ASP A 142 -11.71 0.42 0.08
C ASP A 142 -10.99 -0.49 1.09
N ARG A 143 -9.98 0.03 1.79
CA ARG A 143 -9.26 -0.70 2.83
C ARG A 143 -10.18 -1.08 3.99
N SER A 144 -10.97 -0.13 4.50
CA SER A 144 -11.91 -0.40 5.61
C SER A 144 -13.02 -1.38 5.22
N GLN A 145 -13.52 -1.30 3.98
CA GLN A 145 -14.48 -2.25 3.43
C GLN A 145 -13.87 -3.64 3.27
N ALA A 146 -12.64 -3.74 2.78
CA ALA A 146 -11.93 -5.01 2.67
C ALA A 146 -11.76 -5.68 4.04
N VAL A 147 -11.35 -4.93 5.07
CA VAL A 147 -11.23 -5.44 6.44
C VAL A 147 -12.60 -5.90 6.98
N THR A 148 -13.65 -5.14 6.74
CA THR A 148 -15.01 -5.51 7.20
C THR A 148 -15.51 -6.77 6.50
N ALA A 149 -15.31 -6.87 5.19
CA ALA A 149 -15.67 -8.04 4.39
C ALA A 149 -14.89 -9.28 4.83
N GLU A 150 -13.61 -9.13 5.13
CA GLU A 150 -12.74 -10.16 5.67
C GLU A 150 -13.25 -10.67 7.02
N ARG A 151 -13.53 -9.77 7.97
CA ARG A 151 -14.10 -10.13 9.28
C ARG A 151 -15.43 -10.86 9.15
N ALA A 152 -16.31 -10.41 8.26
CA ALA A 152 -17.58 -11.07 7.99
C ALA A 152 -17.43 -12.45 7.32
N ARG A 153 -16.36 -12.68 6.54
CA ARG A 153 -16.02 -14.00 6.00
C ARG A 153 -15.51 -14.91 7.11
N MET A 154 -14.55 -14.45 7.91
CA MET A 154 -14.01 -15.21 9.04
C MET A 154 -15.09 -15.61 10.05
N ALA A 155 -16.04 -14.71 10.35
CA ALA A 155 -17.17 -15.03 11.24
C ALA A 155 -18.08 -16.14 10.70
N ARG A 156 -18.30 -16.20 9.38
CA ARG A 156 -19.06 -17.28 8.74
C ARG A 156 -18.30 -18.60 8.77
N GLU A 157 -17.01 -18.58 8.43
CA GLU A 157 -16.15 -19.77 8.50
C GLU A 157 -16.11 -20.34 9.93
N LEU A 158 -16.05 -19.48 10.95
CA LEU A 158 -16.16 -19.86 12.35
C LEU A 158 -17.54 -20.46 12.67
N HIS A 159 -18.63 -19.81 12.25
CA HIS A 159 -19.98 -20.29 12.51
C HIS A 159 -20.22 -21.67 11.87
N ASP A 160 -19.79 -21.87 10.62
CA ASP A 160 -19.93 -23.14 9.92
C ASP A 160 -19.13 -24.26 10.58
N MET A 161 -17.91 -23.97 11.04
CA MET A 161 -17.11 -24.93 11.81
C MET A 161 -17.77 -25.28 13.16
N VAL A 162 -18.29 -24.30 13.89
CA VAL A 162 -18.99 -24.54 15.17
C VAL A 162 -20.25 -25.37 14.94
N ALA A 163 -21.05 -25.00 13.96
CA ALA A 163 -22.27 -25.72 13.60
C ALA A 163 -21.97 -27.19 13.28
N ASN A 164 -20.93 -27.46 12.47
CA ASN A 164 -20.54 -28.82 12.10
C ASN A 164 -20.14 -29.67 13.32
N HIS A 165 -19.33 -29.13 14.24
CA HIS A 165 -18.94 -29.85 15.47
C HIS A 165 -20.12 -30.08 16.41
N LEU A 166 -21.00 -29.08 16.58
CA LEU A 166 -22.20 -29.22 17.40
C LEU A 166 -23.17 -30.26 16.81
N SER A 167 -23.33 -30.31 15.48
CA SER A 167 -24.12 -31.32 14.80
C SER A 167 -23.54 -32.73 15.02
N ALA A 168 -22.22 -32.92 14.90
CA ALA A 168 -21.58 -34.19 15.18
C ALA A 168 -21.78 -34.64 16.64
N ILE A 169 -21.62 -33.73 17.60
CA ILE A 169 -21.89 -34.00 19.02
C ILE A 169 -23.34 -34.41 19.23
N ALA A 170 -24.30 -33.68 18.65
CA ALA A 170 -25.73 -33.99 18.76
C ALA A 170 -26.05 -35.40 18.21
N ILE A 171 -25.58 -35.72 17.00
CA ILE A 171 -25.79 -37.03 16.35
C ILE A 171 -25.21 -38.17 17.20
N HIS A 172 -23.95 -38.05 17.64
CA HIS A 172 -23.31 -39.08 18.46
C HIS A 172 -23.93 -39.20 19.85
N SER A 173 -24.44 -38.11 20.43
CA SER A 173 -25.17 -38.14 21.70
C SER A 173 -26.50 -38.87 21.56
N THR A 174 -27.26 -38.61 20.50
CA THR A 174 -28.50 -39.35 20.21
C THR A 174 -28.23 -40.83 19.99
N ALA A 175 -27.16 -41.18 19.26
CA ALA A 175 -26.75 -42.58 19.08
C ALA A 175 -26.41 -43.26 20.42
N ALA A 176 -25.63 -42.60 21.28
CA ALA A 176 -25.28 -43.10 22.61
C ALA A 176 -26.52 -43.38 23.49
N LEU A 177 -27.53 -42.49 23.44
CA LEU A 177 -28.77 -42.62 24.20
C LEU A 177 -29.72 -43.68 23.64
N SER A 178 -29.55 -44.10 22.39
CA SER A 178 -30.43 -45.07 21.72
C SER A 178 -29.99 -46.54 21.86
N ILE A 179 -28.78 -46.80 22.36
CA ILE A 179 -28.18 -48.13 22.46
C ILE A 179 -27.97 -48.49 23.95
N ASP A 180 -28.71 -49.48 24.44
CA ASP A 180 -28.75 -49.90 25.85
C ASP A 180 -27.66 -50.94 26.19
N GLU A 181 -26.46 -50.74 25.65
CA GLU A 181 -25.35 -51.67 25.75
C GLU A 181 -24.08 -50.95 26.25
N PRO A 182 -23.49 -51.35 27.39
CA PRO A 182 -22.52 -50.53 28.12
C PRO A 182 -21.18 -50.32 27.39
N GLY A 183 -20.84 -51.16 26.41
CA GLY A 183 -19.64 -51.01 25.58
C GLY A 183 -19.76 -49.90 24.53
N THR A 184 -20.87 -49.87 23.81
CA THR A 184 -21.18 -48.93 22.71
C THR A 184 -21.46 -47.52 23.22
N SER A 185 -22.07 -47.40 24.41
CA SER A 185 -22.22 -46.10 25.10
C SER A 185 -20.88 -45.44 25.45
N ARG A 186 -19.86 -46.21 25.84
CA ARG A 186 -18.50 -45.67 26.12
C ARG A 186 -17.80 -45.21 24.86
N GLU A 187 -17.97 -45.93 23.76
CA GLU A 187 -17.37 -45.59 22.47
C GLU A 187 -17.96 -44.28 21.90
N ALA A 188 -19.30 -44.14 21.95
CA ALA A 188 -19.97 -42.91 21.52
C ALA A 188 -19.59 -41.69 22.38
N LEU A 189 -19.45 -41.84 23.70
CA LEU A 189 -18.93 -40.79 24.60
C LEU A 189 -17.46 -40.43 24.28
N GLY A 190 -16.65 -41.40 23.86
CA GLY A 190 -15.28 -41.17 23.38
C GLY A 190 -15.26 -40.27 22.13
N VAL A 191 -16.10 -40.58 21.14
CA VAL A 191 -16.23 -39.80 19.90
C VAL A 191 -16.76 -38.38 20.16
N ILE A 192 -17.70 -38.21 21.09
CA ILE A 192 -18.18 -36.89 21.52
C ILE A 192 -17.05 -36.07 22.14
N ARG A 193 -16.24 -36.67 23.03
CA ARG A 193 -15.12 -36.00 23.67
C ARG A 193 -14.05 -35.61 22.66
N GLU A 194 -13.69 -36.49 21.73
CA GLU A 194 -12.72 -36.18 20.67
C GLU A 194 -13.20 -35.02 19.78
N ASN A 195 -14.43 -35.07 19.27
CA ASN A 195 -14.99 -34.00 18.44
C ASN A 195 -15.10 -32.67 19.21
N SER A 196 -15.45 -32.70 20.49
CA SER A 196 -15.52 -31.49 21.33
C SER A 196 -14.13 -30.87 21.54
N VAL A 197 -13.12 -31.70 21.83
CA VAL A 197 -11.74 -31.22 22.03
C VAL A 197 -11.13 -30.72 20.72
N ALA A 198 -11.37 -31.40 19.60
CA ALA A 198 -10.93 -30.98 18.27
C ALA A 198 -11.56 -29.65 17.86
N GLY A 199 -12.88 -29.49 18.02
CA GLY A 199 -13.58 -28.25 17.71
C GLY A 199 -13.12 -27.07 18.57
N LEU A 200 -12.88 -27.31 19.87
CA LEU A 200 -12.37 -26.28 20.78
C LEU A 200 -10.93 -25.86 20.44
N ALA A 201 -10.10 -26.80 20.01
CA ALA A 201 -8.74 -26.52 19.56
C ALA A 201 -8.74 -25.70 18.27
N GLU A 202 -9.62 -26.01 17.32
CA GLU A 202 -9.70 -25.29 16.04
C GLU A 202 -10.26 -23.87 16.20
N MET A 203 -11.28 -23.68 17.04
CA MET A 203 -11.75 -22.34 17.43
C MET A 203 -10.65 -21.50 18.07
N ARG A 204 -9.88 -22.07 19.01
CA ARG A 204 -8.75 -21.36 19.65
C ARG A 204 -7.66 -20.99 18.65
N ARG A 205 -7.41 -21.85 17.65
CA ARG A 205 -6.44 -21.61 16.59
C ARG A 205 -6.86 -20.41 15.72
N LEU A 206 -8.13 -20.35 15.32
CA LEU A 206 -8.69 -19.25 14.53
C LEU A 206 -8.76 -17.93 15.32
N ILE A 207 -9.17 -17.97 16.58
CA ILE A 207 -9.17 -16.79 17.47
C ILE A 207 -7.74 -16.28 17.70
N GLY A 208 -6.76 -17.19 17.82
CA GLY A 208 -5.35 -16.82 17.92
C GLY A 208 -4.85 -16.05 16.69
N ILE A 209 -5.21 -16.51 15.49
CA ILE A 209 -4.85 -15.84 14.22
C ILE A 209 -5.50 -14.44 14.12
N LEU A 210 -6.77 -14.31 14.53
CA LEU A 210 -7.48 -13.03 14.57
C LEU A 210 -6.84 -12.04 15.57
N ARG A 211 -6.38 -12.52 16.72
CA ARG A 211 -5.83 -11.69 17.80
C ARG A 211 -4.36 -11.29 17.59
N ASP A 212 -3.59 -12.09 16.86
CA ASP A 212 -2.24 -11.72 16.42
C ASP A 212 -2.28 -10.70 15.24
N GLY A 213 -3.42 -10.57 14.53
CA GLY A 213 -3.63 -9.62 13.43
C GLY A 213 -4.18 -8.26 13.85
N ASP A 214 -5.05 -8.21 14.87
CA ASP A 214 -5.50 -6.98 15.51
C ASP A 214 -4.50 -6.61 16.61
N GLY A 215 -3.46 -5.82 16.29
CA GLY A 215 -2.37 -5.41 17.19
C GLY A 215 -2.75 -4.58 18.44
N GLU A 216 -3.98 -4.71 18.94
CA GLU A 216 -4.54 -4.03 20.12
C GLU A 216 -4.91 -5.00 21.25
N GLY A 217 -4.18 -6.12 21.38
CA GLY A 217 -4.24 -6.97 22.57
C GLY A 217 -3.23 -6.51 23.62
N GLU A 218 -3.72 -6.11 24.79
CA GLU A 218 -2.94 -5.92 26.03
C GLU A 218 -1.83 -6.97 26.17
N PRO A 219 -0.58 -6.61 26.49
CA PRO A 219 0.54 -7.54 26.47
C PRO A 219 0.36 -8.58 27.58
N VAL A 220 -0.25 -9.71 27.24
CA VAL A 220 -0.10 -10.95 27.99
C VAL A 220 1.39 -11.18 28.06
N ALA A 221 1.94 -11.22 29.29
CA ALA A 221 3.37 -11.39 29.54
C ALA A 221 3.94 -12.40 28.55
N THR A 222 4.77 -11.93 27.62
CA THR A 222 5.23 -12.73 26.50
C THR A 222 5.98 -13.93 27.08
N PRO A 223 5.55 -15.17 26.81
CA PRO A 223 6.19 -16.32 27.42
C PRO A 223 7.67 -16.37 27.00
N THR A 224 8.54 -16.31 28.00
CA THR A 224 10.00 -16.36 27.85
C THR A 224 10.51 -17.78 28.09
N LEU A 225 11.79 -18.01 27.78
CA LEU A 225 12.44 -19.30 28.04
C LEU A 225 12.52 -19.64 29.54
N ASP A 226 12.36 -18.68 30.44
CA ASP A 226 12.29 -18.92 31.89
C ASP A 226 11.05 -19.76 32.27
N GLY A 227 9.99 -19.71 31.46
CA GLY A 227 8.77 -20.51 31.66
C GLY A 227 8.90 -21.98 31.25
N LEU A 228 10.02 -22.38 30.64
CA LEU A 228 10.18 -23.72 30.07
C LEU A 228 10.23 -24.82 31.14
N ALA A 229 10.78 -24.53 32.31
CA ALA A 229 10.79 -25.46 33.44
C ALA A 229 9.37 -25.78 33.91
N ALA A 230 8.53 -24.76 34.07
CA ALA A 230 7.12 -24.92 34.45
C ALA A 230 6.31 -25.68 33.40
N LEU A 231 6.60 -25.45 32.11
CA LEU A 231 5.96 -26.17 31.01
C LEU A 231 6.33 -27.67 31.03
N VAL A 232 7.59 -28.00 31.30
CA VAL A 232 8.07 -29.39 31.42
C VAL A 232 7.48 -30.08 32.64
N ASP A 233 7.39 -29.39 33.79
CA ASP A 233 6.78 -29.94 35.00
C ASP A 233 5.27 -30.19 34.81
N GLY A 234 4.59 -29.31 34.07
CA GLY A 234 3.22 -29.56 33.62
C GLY A 234 3.11 -30.82 32.76
N ALA A 235 4.01 -31.01 31.80
CA ALA A 235 4.04 -32.22 30.96
C ALA A 235 4.32 -33.51 31.77
N ARG A 236 5.20 -33.44 32.78
CA ARG A 236 5.46 -34.54 33.72
C ARG A 236 4.23 -34.94 34.52
N THR A 237 3.51 -33.94 35.02
CA THR A 237 2.25 -34.15 35.76
C THR A 237 1.19 -34.83 34.88
N ASN A 238 1.23 -34.60 33.57
CA ASN A 238 0.33 -35.22 32.59
C ASN A 238 0.82 -36.60 32.10
N GLY A 239 1.85 -37.19 32.71
CA GLY A 239 2.27 -38.57 32.48
C GLY A 239 3.42 -38.77 31.49
N LEU A 240 4.12 -37.71 31.07
CA LEU A 240 5.34 -37.83 30.25
C LEU A 240 6.60 -37.90 31.13
N ASP A 241 7.52 -38.84 30.86
CA ASP A 241 8.88 -38.81 31.44
C ASP A 241 9.73 -37.81 30.63
N VAL A 242 9.80 -36.55 31.07
CA VAL A 242 10.50 -35.48 30.34
C VAL A 242 11.82 -35.10 31.01
N THR A 243 12.92 -35.09 30.24
CA THR A 243 14.21 -34.52 30.63
C THR A 243 14.46 -33.21 29.88
N LEU A 244 14.77 -32.15 30.62
CA LEU A 244 15.10 -30.84 30.08
C LEU A 244 16.59 -30.54 30.28
N ASP A 245 17.27 -30.21 29.19
CA ASP A 245 18.63 -29.68 29.17
C ASP A 245 18.62 -28.38 28.37
N ALA A 246 18.65 -27.24 29.07
CA ALA A 246 18.49 -25.93 28.46
C ALA A 246 19.65 -25.01 28.88
N ASP A 247 20.52 -24.72 27.91
CA ASP A 247 21.54 -23.67 28.00
C ASP A 247 21.43 -22.74 26.78
N PRO A 248 20.34 -21.95 26.68
CA PRO A 248 20.10 -21.09 25.53
C PRO A 248 20.94 -19.81 25.53
N GLY A 249 21.59 -19.45 26.64
CA GLY A 249 22.22 -18.13 26.81
C GLY A 249 21.21 -16.97 26.69
N ARG A 250 21.71 -15.77 26.39
CA ARG A 250 20.85 -14.59 26.15
C ARG A 250 20.47 -14.54 24.67
N VAL A 251 19.19 -14.71 24.36
CA VAL A 251 18.65 -14.71 23.00
C VAL A 251 17.65 -13.56 22.81
N PRO A 252 17.44 -13.06 21.58
CA PRO A 252 16.43 -12.02 21.32
C PRO A 252 15.01 -12.49 21.64
N ALA A 253 14.16 -11.61 22.17
CA ALA A 253 12.78 -11.92 22.57
C ALA A 253 11.93 -12.63 21.48
N PRO A 254 12.03 -12.30 20.17
CA PRO A 254 11.31 -13.04 19.13
C PRO A 254 11.74 -14.52 19.04
N VAL A 255 13.01 -14.81 19.30
CA VAL A 255 13.59 -16.15 19.29
C VAL A 255 13.16 -16.93 20.54
N GLU A 256 13.10 -16.27 21.69
CA GLU A 256 12.58 -16.87 22.93
C GLU A 256 11.14 -17.34 22.77
N LEU A 257 10.27 -16.48 22.23
CA LEU A 257 8.86 -16.79 21.99
C LEU A 257 8.70 -17.95 21.00
N ALA A 258 9.45 -17.92 19.90
CA ALA A 258 9.41 -18.98 18.90
C ALA A 258 9.86 -20.33 19.49
N ALA A 259 10.97 -20.34 20.24
CA ALA A 259 11.48 -21.54 20.89
C ALA A 259 10.51 -22.08 21.95
N TYR A 260 9.93 -21.21 22.78
CA TYR A 260 8.90 -21.58 23.76
C TYR A 260 7.69 -22.24 23.09
N ARG A 261 7.15 -21.64 22.02
CA ARG A 261 6.01 -22.20 21.27
C ARG A 261 6.37 -23.54 20.61
N ILE A 262 7.58 -23.69 20.08
CA ILE A 262 8.06 -24.96 19.48
C ILE A 262 8.09 -26.07 20.53
N VAL A 263 8.64 -25.81 21.72
CA VAL A 263 8.67 -26.83 22.79
C VAL A 263 7.26 -27.16 23.28
N GLN A 264 6.41 -26.17 23.46
CA GLN A 264 5.01 -26.37 23.88
C GLN A 264 4.22 -27.26 22.92
N GLU A 265 4.27 -26.98 21.63
CA GLU A 265 3.58 -27.79 20.63
C GLU A 265 4.19 -29.19 20.54
N SER A 266 5.52 -29.29 20.61
CA SER A 266 6.22 -30.58 20.57
C SER A 266 5.87 -31.48 21.76
N LEU A 267 5.80 -30.94 22.98
CA LEU A 267 5.37 -31.68 24.17
C LEU A 267 3.90 -32.09 24.09
N THR A 268 3.05 -31.23 23.55
CA THR A 268 1.64 -31.54 23.28
C THR A 268 1.50 -32.70 22.28
N ASN A 269 2.31 -32.68 21.22
CA ASN A 269 2.34 -33.75 20.23
C ASN A 269 2.89 -35.06 20.81
N ALA A 270 3.92 -34.99 21.66
CA ALA A 270 4.43 -36.17 22.35
C ALA A 270 3.36 -36.79 23.27
N LEU A 271 2.61 -35.96 24.02
CA LEU A 271 1.53 -36.44 24.89
C LEU A 271 0.44 -37.19 24.09
N LYS A 272 0.05 -36.64 22.93
CA LYS A 272 -0.99 -37.24 22.08
C LYS A 272 -0.51 -38.49 21.35
N HIS A 273 0.71 -38.47 20.81
CA HIS A 273 1.12 -39.41 19.77
C HIS A 273 2.34 -40.28 20.11
N ALA A 274 3.13 -39.96 21.14
CA ALA A 274 4.32 -40.74 21.47
C ALA A 274 3.99 -42.08 22.14
N SER A 275 4.85 -43.07 21.93
CA SER A 275 4.82 -44.32 22.68
C SER A 275 5.38 -44.12 24.10
N PRO A 276 5.07 -45.02 25.05
CA PRO A 276 5.63 -44.94 26.40
C PRO A 276 7.15 -44.89 26.38
N GLY A 277 7.74 -43.89 27.05
CA GLY A 277 9.18 -43.73 27.17
C GLY A 277 9.58 -42.27 27.37
N ARG A 278 10.90 -42.04 27.47
CA ARG A 278 11.47 -40.74 27.81
C ARG A 278 11.42 -39.75 26.65
N VAL A 279 10.95 -38.54 26.92
CA VAL A 279 10.98 -37.38 26.03
C VAL A 279 12.13 -36.46 26.44
N ALA A 280 13.06 -36.21 25.52
CA ALA A 280 14.22 -35.35 25.77
C ALA A 280 14.07 -34.00 25.06
N VAL A 281 14.12 -32.91 25.82
CA VAL A 281 14.11 -31.52 25.33
C VAL A 281 15.49 -30.93 25.55
N THR A 282 16.11 -30.45 24.47
CA THR A 282 17.45 -29.85 24.48
C THR A 282 17.43 -28.49 23.78
N LEU A 283 17.95 -27.46 24.45
CA LEU A 283 18.13 -26.11 23.89
C LEU A 283 19.60 -25.70 24.03
N ALA A 284 20.25 -25.38 22.90
CA ALA A 284 21.64 -24.94 22.90
C ALA A 284 21.87 -23.82 21.89
N ALA A 285 22.50 -22.73 22.33
CA ALA A 285 22.96 -21.68 21.42
C ALA A 285 24.32 -22.06 20.81
N ARG A 286 24.42 -22.06 19.47
CA ARG A 286 25.67 -22.29 18.73
C ARG A 286 25.73 -21.42 17.48
N ASP A 287 26.90 -20.82 17.24
CA ASP A 287 27.22 -20.05 16.02
C ASP A 287 26.16 -19.00 15.65
N GLY A 288 25.62 -18.28 16.64
CA GLY A 288 24.57 -17.27 16.40
C GLY A 288 23.21 -17.87 16.02
N SER A 289 22.92 -19.11 16.43
CA SER A 289 21.62 -19.76 16.25
C SER A 289 21.21 -20.52 17.52
N LEU A 290 19.91 -20.54 17.82
CA LEU A 290 19.36 -21.37 18.89
C LEU A 290 18.86 -22.69 18.31
N ALA A 291 19.48 -23.80 18.71
CA ALA A 291 19.05 -25.13 18.33
C ALA A 291 18.07 -25.68 19.38
N VAL A 292 16.84 -25.97 18.95
CA VAL A 292 15.81 -26.63 19.77
C VAL A 292 15.61 -28.05 19.24
N ARG A 293 15.75 -29.05 20.12
CA ARG A 293 15.53 -30.46 19.77
C ARG A 293 14.66 -31.12 20.82
N VAL A 294 13.52 -31.66 20.36
CA VAL A 294 12.60 -32.46 21.16
C VAL A 294 12.56 -33.86 20.56
N THR A 295 12.87 -34.87 21.37
CA THR A 295 12.95 -36.27 20.93
C THR A 295 11.98 -37.09 21.75
N SER A 296 11.05 -37.80 21.12
CA SER A 296 10.11 -38.69 21.79
C SER A 296 10.17 -40.10 21.21
N PRO A 297 9.84 -41.15 21.99
CA PRO A 297 9.76 -42.51 21.47
C PRO A 297 8.63 -42.62 20.46
N TYR A 298 8.91 -43.27 19.34
CA TYR A 298 7.92 -43.60 18.31
C TYR A 298 7.82 -45.13 18.19
N GLY A 299 6.61 -45.64 18.29
CA GLY A 299 6.28 -47.06 18.16
C GLY A 299 4.82 -47.21 17.77
N ASP A 300 4.48 -48.36 17.18
CA ASP A 300 3.09 -48.68 16.88
C ASP A 300 2.33 -48.80 18.19
N ARG A 301 1.45 -47.83 18.48
CA ARG A 301 0.38 -48.06 19.44
C ARG A 301 -0.58 -49.05 18.77
N ASP A 302 -0.65 -50.28 19.29
CA ASP A 302 -1.74 -51.20 19.03
C ASP A 302 -3.02 -50.68 19.73
N GLY A 303 -3.56 -49.59 19.20
CA GLY A 303 -4.91 -49.10 19.51
C GLY A 303 -5.84 -49.40 18.34
N PRO A 304 -7.15 -49.60 18.55
CA PRO A 304 -8.08 -49.91 17.48
C PRO A 304 -8.02 -48.81 16.40
N ARG A 305 -7.66 -49.19 15.17
CA ARG A 305 -7.81 -48.32 14.01
C ARG A 305 -9.30 -48.17 13.75
N ALA A 306 -9.85 -46.97 13.94
CA ALA A 306 -11.18 -46.64 13.50
C ALA A 306 -11.32 -46.92 11.98
N PRO A 307 -12.34 -47.66 11.53
CA PRO A 307 -12.53 -47.95 10.11
C PRO A 307 -13.12 -46.71 9.43
N GLY A 308 -12.33 -45.99 8.65
CA GLY A 308 -12.86 -44.87 7.85
C GLY A 308 -11.89 -43.76 7.47
N SER A 309 -10.77 -44.08 6.81
CA SER A 309 -10.10 -43.10 5.95
C SER A 309 -9.29 -43.84 4.89
N GLY A 310 -9.86 -43.95 3.69
CA GLY A 310 -9.22 -44.60 2.56
C GLY A 310 -7.97 -43.84 2.09
N PRO A 311 -7.00 -44.53 1.44
CA PRO A 311 -5.85 -43.89 0.85
C PRO A 311 -6.19 -43.46 -0.59
N ALA A 312 -6.31 -42.15 -0.84
CA ALA A 312 -6.23 -41.60 -2.19
C ALA A 312 -5.87 -40.11 -2.16
N TRP A 313 -4.60 -39.79 -2.39
CA TRP A 313 -4.28 -38.54 -3.09
C TRP A 313 -3.17 -38.76 -4.09
N SER A 314 -3.58 -38.94 -5.34
CA SER A 314 -2.76 -38.86 -6.54
C SER A 314 -3.12 -37.58 -7.29
N GLY A 315 -2.12 -36.70 -7.47
CA GLY A 315 -1.98 -35.82 -8.63
C GLY A 315 -2.82 -34.54 -8.71
N CYS A 316 -2.17 -33.40 -8.47
CA CYS A 316 -2.33 -32.19 -9.28
C CYS A 316 -1.04 -31.36 -9.19
N GLY A 317 -0.34 -31.22 -10.31
CA GLY A 317 0.79 -30.32 -10.45
C GLY A 317 0.30 -28.90 -10.73
N ASN A 318 0.85 -27.92 -10.00
CA ASN A 318 1.28 -26.63 -10.53
C ASN A 318 2.07 -25.86 -9.46
N ALA A 319 3.03 -25.07 -9.94
CA ALA A 319 4.19 -24.55 -9.24
C ALA A 319 3.90 -23.58 -8.07
N SER A 320 4.64 -23.76 -6.96
CA SER A 320 5.27 -22.70 -6.13
C SER A 320 6.21 -23.36 -5.10
N PRO A 321 7.43 -22.84 -4.86
CA PRO A 321 8.41 -23.49 -3.99
C PRO A 321 8.34 -22.91 -2.57
N CYS A 322 7.72 -23.62 -1.63
CA CYS A 322 8.09 -23.49 -0.22
C CYS A 322 7.64 -24.73 0.56
N CYS A 323 8.58 -25.26 1.34
CA CYS A 323 8.42 -26.34 2.34
C CYS A 323 8.25 -27.77 1.77
N THR A 324 9.32 -28.55 1.83
CA THR A 324 9.30 -30.01 1.63
C THR A 324 9.47 -30.70 2.98
N GLU A 325 8.41 -31.39 3.43
CA GLU A 325 8.46 -32.31 4.55
C GLU A 325 8.86 -33.70 4.04
N ARG A 326 9.94 -34.30 4.59
CA ARG A 326 10.44 -35.60 4.14
C ARG A 326 10.43 -36.60 5.29
N SER A 327 9.40 -37.45 5.33
CA SER A 327 9.40 -38.69 6.12
C SER A 327 9.97 -39.84 5.28
N ARG A 328 11.01 -40.53 5.75
CA ARG A 328 11.52 -41.78 5.15
C ARG A 328 11.36 -42.93 6.13
N ARG A 329 10.69 -44.00 5.69
CA ARG A 329 10.69 -45.35 6.29
C ARG A 329 12.05 -46.01 6.05
N ALA A 330 12.67 -46.60 7.08
CA ALA A 330 13.83 -47.47 6.93
C ALA A 330 13.37 -48.95 6.91
N PRO A 331 13.90 -49.80 6.00
CA PRO A 331 13.66 -51.24 6.04
C PRO A 331 14.57 -51.93 7.06
N ARG A 332 14.04 -52.94 7.75
CA ARG A 332 14.78 -53.82 8.66
C ARG A 332 15.77 -54.70 7.89
N THR A 333 17.00 -54.82 8.38
CA THR A 333 17.90 -55.95 8.09
C THR A 333 18.60 -56.41 9.38
N PRO A 334 18.97 -57.70 9.46
CA PRO A 334 19.38 -58.35 10.71
C PRO A 334 20.89 -58.21 11.00
N ALA A 335 21.20 -58.22 12.30
CA ALA A 335 22.44 -58.58 12.98
C ALA A 335 23.79 -58.20 12.33
N GLY A 336 24.48 -57.23 12.96
CA GLY A 336 25.93 -57.12 12.95
C GLY A 336 26.49 -55.72 12.67
N ALA A 337 27.39 -55.28 13.54
CA ALA A 337 28.28 -54.10 13.45
C ALA A 337 27.74 -52.73 13.93
N ARG A 338 28.64 -52.05 14.68
CA ARG A 338 28.46 -50.85 15.50
C ARG A 338 28.63 -49.55 14.70
N SER A 339 28.13 -48.45 15.30
CA SER A 339 28.43 -47.01 15.10
C SER A 339 28.00 -46.37 13.76
N GLY A 340 27.28 -45.25 13.67
CA GLY A 340 26.73 -44.28 14.63
C GLY A 340 25.68 -43.37 13.92
N PRO A 341 25.00 -42.43 14.59
CA PRO A 341 23.90 -41.66 13.98
C PRO A 341 24.33 -40.25 13.56
N TYR A 342 23.94 -39.82 12.36
CA TYR A 342 23.96 -38.41 11.97
C TYR A 342 22.66 -38.04 11.24
N ALA A 343 21.90 -37.09 11.81
CA ALA A 343 20.83 -36.35 11.16
C ALA A 343 21.02 -34.86 11.50
N PRO A 344 20.91 -33.92 10.54
CA PRO A 344 21.22 -32.51 10.79
C PRO A 344 20.06 -31.78 11.51
N PRO A 345 20.35 -30.82 12.40
CA PRO A 345 19.33 -30.03 13.10
C PRO A 345 18.79 -28.86 12.24
N PHE A 346 17.56 -28.44 12.55
CA PHE A 346 16.94 -27.20 12.06
C PHE A 346 17.67 -25.97 12.63
N ARG A 347 18.02 -25.00 11.78
CA ARG A 347 18.74 -23.76 12.15
C ARG A 347 17.88 -22.54 11.85
N SER A 348 17.71 -21.65 12.83
CA SER A 348 17.19 -20.30 12.64
C SER A 348 18.33 -19.29 12.86
N PRO A 349 18.64 -18.38 11.92
CA PRO A 349 19.68 -17.38 12.09
C PRO A 349 19.25 -16.30 13.10
N MET A 350 20.14 -15.92 14.02
CA MET A 350 19.95 -14.72 14.85
C MET A 350 20.48 -13.50 14.10
N GLU A 351 19.64 -12.50 13.90
CA GLU A 351 20.03 -11.21 13.33
C GLU A 351 20.26 -10.21 14.48
N GLU A 352 21.43 -9.56 14.49
CA GLU A 352 21.86 -8.59 15.52
C GLU A 352 21.02 -7.30 15.49
N PRO A 353 20.93 -6.55 16.61
CA PRO A 353 20.22 -5.28 16.65
C PRO A 353 20.95 -4.21 15.83
N ASN A 354 20.25 -3.63 14.86
CA ASN A 354 20.67 -2.53 13.98
C ASN A 354 21.34 -1.36 14.74
N ASP A 355 22.63 -1.11 14.52
CA ASP A 355 23.33 0.11 14.96
C ASP A 355 22.93 1.31 14.07
N PRO A 356 22.32 2.38 14.61
CA PRO A 356 21.86 3.53 13.84
C PRO A 356 22.97 4.45 13.28
N ARG A 357 24.28 4.13 13.41
CA ARG A 357 25.38 5.02 12.97
C ARG A 357 26.03 4.68 11.61
N ALA A 358 25.63 3.62 10.92
CA ALA A 358 26.24 3.22 9.64
C ALA A 358 25.68 3.91 8.37
N ARG A 359 24.75 4.88 8.48
CA ARG A 359 24.20 5.63 7.33
C ARG A 359 25.01 6.86 6.93
N ARG A 360 26.34 6.75 6.77
CA ARG A 360 27.15 7.78 6.08
C ARG A 360 28.35 7.15 5.40
N ARG A 361 28.14 6.61 4.19
CA ARG A 361 29.10 6.52 3.07
C ARG A 361 28.47 5.67 1.96
N GLY A 362 27.90 6.33 0.95
CA GLY A 362 27.49 5.65 -0.28
C GLY A 362 28.67 5.46 -1.24
N PRO A 363 28.57 4.52 -2.20
CA PRO A 363 29.36 4.58 -3.42
C PRO A 363 28.50 5.04 -4.60
N VAL A 364 28.99 6.08 -5.27
CA VAL A 364 28.57 6.57 -6.59
C VAL A 364 28.75 5.45 -7.62
N ARG A 365 27.69 5.09 -8.36
CA ARG A 365 27.82 4.31 -9.60
C ARG A 365 27.13 5.02 -10.77
N ARG A 366 27.95 5.18 -11.82
CA ARG A 366 27.72 5.89 -13.07
C ARG A 366 26.53 5.37 -13.86
N THR A 367 25.82 6.32 -14.46
CA THR A 367 24.75 6.16 -15.45
C THR A 367 25.24 5.52 -16.74
N GLY A 368 24.64 4.39 -17.11
CA GLY A 368 24.77 3.73 -18.41
C GLY A 368 23.52 3.95 -19.26
N ARG A 369 23.71 4.56 -20.43
CA ARG A 369 22.71 4.91 -21.44
C ARG A 369 21.80 3.74 -21.86
N ALA A 370 20.48 3.97 -21.86
CA ALA A 370 19.53 3.18 -22.65
C ALA A 370 19.17 3.95 -23.94
N ARG A 371 19.34 3.32 -25.10
CA ARG A 371 18.86 3.81 -26.41
C ARG A 371 17.41 3.32 -26.64
N PRO A 372 16.54 4.11 -27.29
CA PRO A 372 15.18 3.70 -27.65
C PRO A 372 15.14 3.05 -29.04
N HIS A 373 14.26 2.07 -29.24
CA HIS A 373 13.84 1.60 -30.57
C HIS A 373 12.31 1.73 -30.71
N PRO A 374 11.77 2.00 -31.92
CA PRO A 374 10.47 2.62 -32.11
C PRO A 374 9.38 1.66 -32.64
N ALA A 375 8.17 2.23 -32.77
CA ALA A 375 7.02 1.79 -33.56
C ALA A 375 5.97 0.93 -32.86
N GLN A 376 4.81 1.54 -32.56
CA GLN A 376 3.50 1.05 -33.03
C GLN A 376 2.42 2.11 -32.73
N ARG A 377 2.17 2.97 -33.72
CA ARG A 377 0.91 3.72 -33.89
C ARG A 377 0.38 3.36 -35.26
N ALA A 378 -0.79 2.71 -35.33
CA ALA A 378 -1.83 2.90 -36.33
C ALA A 378 -2.72 1.66 -36.39
N ARG A 379 -3.97 1.77 -35.92
CA ARG A 379 -5.18 1.17 -36.52
C ARG A 379 -6.40 1.52 -35.66
N HIS A 380 -6.98 2.69 -35.90
CA HIS A 380 -8.41 2.92 -35.66
C HIS A 380 -8.87 4.11 -36.51
N ARG A 381 -9.28 3.82 -37.75
CA ARG A 381 -10.26 4.60 -38.54
C ARG A 381 -10.49 3.90 -39.88
N ARG A 382 -11.59 3.16 -39.99
CA ARG A 382 -12.35 2.92 -41.24
C ARG A 382 -13.69 2.30 -40.87
N GLY A 383 -14.79 2.91 -41.29
CA GLY A 383 -16.13 2.35 -41.12
C GLY A 383 -17.25 3.38 -40.97
N ARG A 384 -17.36 4.36 -41.88
CA ARG A 384 -18.60 5.14 -42.06
C ARG A 384 -18.98 5.07 -43.54
N ARG A 385 -20.11 4.43 -43.82
CA ARG A 385 -20.95 4.34 -45.05
C ARG A 385 -21.59 2.94 -45.00
N GLY A 386 -22.88 2.70 -45.07
CA GLY A 386 -24.05 3.48 -45.45
C GLY A 386 -25.10 2.47 -45.95
N ARG A 387 -26.37 2.64 -45.56
CA ARG A 387 -27.63 2.02 -46.04
C ARG A 387 -28.59 2.05 -44.83
N GLY A 388 -29.81 2.55 -44.88
CA GLY A 388 -30.72 2.83 -45.98
C GLY A 388 -32.10 2.31 -45.58
N ARG A 389 -33.04 3.24 -45.34
CA ARG A 389 -34.52 3.17 -45.47
C ARG A 389 -35.27 1.85 -45.18
N ARG A 390 -36.27 1.94 -44.30
CA ARG A 390 -37.72 1.57 -44.44
C ARG A 390 -38.40 1.86 -43.09
N ALA A 391 -39.35 2.77 -42.94
CA ALA A 391 -40.75 2.83 -43.43
C ALA A 391 -41.73 1.95 -42.63
N GLY A 392 -42.77 2.58 -42.08
CA GLY A 392 -43.98 2.01 -41.46
C GLY A 392 -44.03 2.28 -39.94
N GLY A 393 -45.04 2.91 -39.33
CA GLY A 393 -46.38 3.30 -39.74
C GLY A 393 -47.36 3.06 -38.56
N ARG A 394 -48.38 3.93 -38.43
CA ARG A 394 -49.57 3.90 -37.53
C ARG A 394 -49.40 4.62 -36.17
N ALA A 395 -50.04 5.78 -35.93
CA ALA A 395 -51.47 6.07 -35.69
C ALA A 395 -51.90 5.67 -34.27
N ARG A 396 -52.67 6.40 -33.45
CA ARG A 396 -53.48 7.65 -33.49
C ARG A 396 -53.94 7.93 -32.02
N PRO A 397 -54.88 8.83 -31.62
CA PRO A 397 -56.07 9.41 -32.29
C PRO A 397 -55.87 10.81 -32.88
#